data_AF-A0A7X3GY95-F1
#
_entry.id   AF-A0A7X3GY95-F1
#
_cell.length_a   1.000
_cell.length_b   1.000
_cell.length_c   1.000
_cell.angle_alpha   90.00
_cell.angle_beta   90.00
_cell.angle_gamma   90.00
#
_symmetry.space_group_name_H-M   'P 1'
#
loop_
_entity.id
_entity.type
_entity.pdbx_description
1 polymer ?
#
loop_
_entity_poly.entity_id
_entity_poly.type
_entity_poly.pdbx_seq_one_letter_code
_entity_poly.pdbx_strand_id
1 'polypeptide(L)' 'MLSGEPHHEPIAHYGPFVMNEQHELEQALQDYRNGSFGAFL' A
#
# COMPACT_ATOMS: atom_id res chain seq x y z
N MET A 1 -22.03 3.59 -14.06
CA MET A 1 -22.14 2.82 -12.80
C MET A 1 -20.92 1.93 -12.72
N LEU A 2 -20.24 1.88 -11.57
CA LEU A 2 -19.07 1.02 -11.36
C LEU A 2 -19.44 -0.04 -10.32
N SER A 3 -19.06 -1.29 -10.58
CA SER A 3 -19.28 -2.44 -9.69
C SER A 3 -18.07 -3.37 -9.76
N GLY A 4 -17.75 -4.07 -8.68
CA GLY A 4 -16.65 -5.03 -8.62
C GLY A 4 -16.89 -6.09 -7.53
N GLU A 5 -16.25 -7.24 -7.68
CA GLU A 5 -16.26 -8.32 -6.70
C GLU A 5 -15.38 -7.95 -5.49
N PRO A 6 -15.85 -8.14 -4.24
CA PRO A 6 -15.02 -7.90 -3.06
C PRO A 6 -13.84 -8.87 -2.99
N HIS A 7 -12.64 -8.36 -2.71
CA HIS A 7 -11.43 -9.18 -2.61
C HIS A 7 -11.26 -9.87 -1.24
N HIS A 8 -12.03 -9.48 -0.22
CA HIS A 8 -12.04 -10.06 1.13
C HIS A 8 -10.70 -10.06 1.90
N GLU A 9 -9.70 -9.33 1.43
CA GLU A 9 -8.45 -9.14 2.16
C GLU A 9 -8.53 -7.99 3.16
N PRO A 10 -7.73 -8.03 4.24
CA PRO A 10 -7.56 -6.91 5.15
C PRO A 10 -7.14 -5.63 4.39
N ILE A 11 -7.56 -4.48 4.92
CA ILE A 11 -7.22 -3.17 4.35
C ILE A 11 -6.50 -2.35 5.43
N ALA A 12 -5.23 -2.07 5.20
CA ALA A 12 -4.43 -1.11 5.93
C ALA A 12 -4.27 0.16 5.07
N HIS A 13 -4.54 1.34 5.62
CA HIS A 13 -4.49 2.60 4.88
C HIS A 13 -3.79 3.71 5.67
N TYR A 14 -2.84 4.39 5.00
CA TYR A 14 -2.20 5.59 5.53
C TYR A 14 -1.83 6.55 4.39
N GLY A 15 -2.50 7.72 4.36
CA GLY A 15 -2.24 8.76 3.36
C GLY A 15 -2.48 8.24 1.93
N PRO A 16 -1.49 8.26 1.03
CA PRO A 16 -1.64 7.75 -0.34
C PRO A 16 -1.45 6.23 -0.47
N PHE A 17 -1.17 5.51 0.62
CA PHE A 17 -0.82 4.09 0.59
C PHE A 17 -1.97 3.21 1.11
N VAL A 18 -2.24 2.13 0.36
CA VAL A 18 -3.17 1.05 0.72
C VAL A 18 -2.41 -0.27 0.61
N MET A 19 -2.42 -1.06 1.68
CA MET A 19 -1.77 -2.37 1.80
C MET A 19 -2.68 -3.33 2.57
N ASN A 20 -2.23 -4.56 2.82
CA ASN A 20 -3.00 -5.55 3.56
C ASN A 20 -2.70 -5.46 5.05
N GLU A 21 -1.43 -5.24 5.42
CA GLU A 21 -0.94 -5.24 6.81
C GLU A 21 -0.25 -3.93 7.21
N GLN A 22 -0.23 -3.61 8.51
CA GLN A 22 0.33 -2.34 9.00
C GLN A 22 1.84 -2.18 8.71
N HIS A 23 2.61 -3.26 8.80
CA HIS A 23 4.06 -3.24 8.55
C HIS A 23 4.40 -2.95 7.08
N GLU A 24 3.50 -3.30 6.15
CA GLU A 24 3.66 -2.99 4.72
C GLU A 24 3.54 -1.48 4.47
N LEU A 25 2.69 -0.78 5.24
CA LEU A 25 2.63 0.69 5.21
C LEU A 25 3.92 1.31 5.73
N GLU A 26 4.50 0.76 6.80
CA GLU A 26 5.78 1.24 7.35
C GLU A 26 6.91 1.11 6.32
N GLN A 27 6.99 -0.04 5.64
CA GLN A 27 7.92 -0.27 4.54
C GLN A 27 7.68 0.71 3.39
N ALA A 28 6.43 0.86 2.92
CA ALA A 28 6.07 1.78 1.85
C ALA A 28 6.45 3.24 2.16
N LEU A 29 6.23 3.67 3.41
CA LEU A 29 6.62 4.99 3.89
C LEU A 29 8.14 5.16 3.94
N GLN A 30 8.87 4.13 4.37
CA GLN A 30 10.33 4.14 4.37
C GLN A 30 10.88 4.25 2.94
N ASP A 31 10.36 3.46 2.00
CA ASP A 31 10.77 3.50 0.60
C ASP A 31 10.45 4.85 -0.04
N TYR A 32 9.28 5.41 0.27
CA TYR A 32 8.91 6.75 -0.18
C TYR A 32 9.87 7.82 0.33
N ARG A 33 10.22 7.77 1.62
CA ARG A 33 11.18 8.71 2.24
C ARG A 33 12.59 8.56 1.68
N ASN A 34 12.98 7.34 1.32
CA ASN A 34 14.30 7.05 0.77
C ASN A 34 14.38 7.30 -0.75
N GLY A 35 13.27 7.63 -1.41
CA GLY A 35 13.20 7.76 -2.86
C GLY A 35 13.35 6.42 -3.60
N SER A 36 13.25 5.29 -2.91
CA SER A 36 13.32 3.93 -3.47
C SER A 36 11.94 3.35 -3.78
N PHE A 37 10.85 4.10 -3.56
CA PHE A 37 9.50 3.62 -3.83
C PHE A 37 9.32 3.26 -5.31
N GLY A 38 9.04 1.99 -5.59
CA GLY A 38 8.91 1.47 -6.95
C GLY A 38 10.23 1.34 -7.70
N ALA A 39 11.37 1.42 -7.01
CA ALA A 39 12.67 1.10 -7.60
C ALA A 39 12.74 -0.40 -7.89
N PHE A 40 12.64 -0.77 -9.16
CA PHE A 40 13.00 -2.09 -9.65
C PHE A 40 14.51 -2.08 -9.90
N LEU A 41 15.30 -2.65 -8.99
CA LEU A 41 16.68 -3.05 -9.32
C LEU A 41 16.64 -4.30 -10.21
#